data_AF-A0A1X7SM01-F1
#
_entry.id   AF-A0A1X7SM01-F1
#
_cell.length_a   1.000
_cell.length_b   1.000
_cell.length_c   1.000
_cell.angle_alpha   90.00
_cell.angle_beta   90.00
_cell.angle_gamma   90.00
#
_symmetry.space_group_name_H-M   'P 1'
#
loop_
_entity.id
_entity.type
_entity.pdbx_description
1 polymer ?
#
loop_
_entity_poly.entity_id
_entity_poly.type
_entity_poly.pdbx_seq_one_letter_code
_entity_poly.pdbx_strand_id
1 'polypeptide(L)'
;TFMTVAWLALAMSGAFFAAWMKPVLPNGEWFIAHRILMAGSLIVGLLGFILPFVAHARSPTPGIISFSSDGKNTAHFVIGIIIMCLHIANPIIAVFRCNPKGEKRWIFNLSHAHIIGYALLVLSFINIALGAHLLDRGSFEIAGFYIVFI
;
A
#
# COMPACT_ATOMS: atom_id res chain seq x y z
N THR A 1 -11.80 2.08 -4.90
CA THR A 1 -12.22 2.03 -3.49
C THR A 1 -11.27 1.24 -2.60
N PHE A 2 -10.69 0.13 -3.08
CA PHE A 2 -9.89 -0.75 -2.22
C PHE A 2 -8.53 -0.18 -1.83
N MET A 3 -7.83 0.50 -2.75
CA MET A 3 -6.52 1.09 -2.46
C MET A 3 -6.62 2.26 -1.49
N THR A 4 -7.64 3.12 -1.59
CA THR A 4 -7.82 4.20 -0.62
C THR A 4 -8.18 3.68 0.75
N VAL A 5 -9.06 2.69 0.86
CA VAL A 5 -9.35 2.06 2.15
C VAL A 5 -8.08 1.42 2.72
N ALA A 6 -7.33 0.67 1.93
CA ALA A 6 -6.08 0.06 2.37
C ALA A 6 -5.06 1.10 2.85
N TRP A 7 -4.78 2.13 2.05
CA TRP A 7 -3.68 3.06 2.31
C TRP A 7 -4.07 4.26 3.18
N LEU A 8 -5.15 4.96 2.83
CA LEU A 8 -5.57 6.19 3.51
C LEU A 8 -6.25 5.90 4.85
N ALA A 9 -7.02 4.81 4.96
CA ALA A 9 -7.69 4.47 6.22
C ALA A 9 -6.86 3.50 7.05
N LEU A 10 -6.56 2.31 6.54
CA LEU A 10 -5.96 1.22 7.33
C LEU A 10 -4.46 1.44 7.57
N ALA A 11 -3.64 1.61 6.53
CA ALA A 11 -2.19 1.75 6.66
C ALA A 11 -1.80 3.02 7.42
N MET A 12 -2.43 4.15 7.09
CA MET A 12 -2.20 5.42 7.79
C MET A 12 -2.55 5.31 9.28
N SER A 13 -3.70 4.71 9.63
CA SER A 13 -4.04 4.46 11.03
C SER A 13 -3.05 3.51 11.69
N GLY A 14 -2.68 2.42 11.03
CA GLY A 14 -1.68 1.47 11.54
C GLY A 14 -0.34 2.14 11.85
N ALA A 15 0.14 3.00 10.95
CA ALA A 15 1.34 3.80 11.15
C ALA A 15 1.19 4.79 12.32
N PHE A 16 0.06 5.48 12.42
CA PHE A 16 -0.27 6.37 13.53
C PHE A 16 -0.20 5.65 14.88
N PHE A 17 -0.82 4.47 15.01
CA PHE A 17 -0.77 3.68 16.24
C PHE A 17 0.66 3.30 16.63
N ALA A 18 1.49 2.88 15.67
CA ALA A 18 2.90 2.53 15.94
C ALA A 18 3.77 3.73 16.33
N ALA A 19 3.49 4.90 15.75
CA ALA A 19 4.28 6.10 15.96
C ALA A 19 3.89 6.85 17.25
N TRP A 20 2.59 6.93 17.57
CA TRP A 20 2.10 7.88 18.57
C TRP A 20 1.32 7.27 19.73
N MET A 21 0.82 6.04 19.63
CA MET A 21 -0.11 5.49 20.64
C MET A 21 0.55 4.74 21.80
N LYS A 22 1.88 4.60 21.81
CA LYS A 22 2.60 3.94 22.92
C LYS A 22 2.34 4.59 24.30
N PRO A 23 2.32 5.92 24.46
CA PRO A 23 2.07 6.55 25.76
C PRO A 23 0.62 6.39 26.23
N VAL A 24 -0.33 6.30 25.29
CA VAL A 24 -1.77 6.20 25.57
C VAL A 24 -2.20 4.75 25.84
N LEU A 25 -1.54 3.79 25.19
CA LEU A 25 -1.83 2.36 25.28
C LEU A 25 -0.59 1.58 25.77
N PRO A 26 -0.19 1.75 27.05
CA PRO A 26 1.12 1.32 27.53
C PRO A 26 1.31 -0.20 27.60
N ASN A 27 0.24 -1.00 27.64
CA ASN A 27 0.35 -2.46 27.80
C ASN A 27 0.59 -3.20 26.48
N GLY A 28 0.82 -2.46 25.39
CA GLY A 28 1.12 -3.02 24.07
C GLY A 28 -0.10 -3.13 23.15
N GLU A 29 -1.25 -2.60 23.54
CA GLU A 29 -2.46 -2.56 22.72
C GLU A 29 -2.21 -1.78 21.41
N TRP A 30 -1.36 -0.75 21.44
CA TRP A 30 -0.91 -0.04 20.23
C TRP A 30 -0.30 -0.99 19.19
N PHE A 31 0.42 -2.02 19.65
CA PHE A 31 1.11 -2.96 18.77
C PHE A 31 0.13 -3.97 18.18
N ILE A 32 -0.87 -4.37 18.95
CA ILE A 32 -1.97 -5.21 18.47
C ILE A 32 -2.77 -4.45 17.40
N ALA A 33 -3.17 -3.21 17.70
CA ALA A 33 -3.89 -2.35 16.75
C ALA A 33 -3.09 -2.12 15.47
N HIS A 34 -1.81 -1.76 15.58
CA HIS A 34 -0.91 -1.64 14.43
C HIS A 34 -0.91 -2.90 13.56
N ARG A 35 -0.72 -4.08 14.16
CA ARG A 35 -0.67 -5.35 13.42
C ARG A 35 -1.99 -5.67 12.71
N ILE A 36 -3.12 -5.49 13.39
CA ILE A 36 -4.45 -5.76 12.80
C ILE A 36 -4.71 -4.80 11.63
N LEU A 37 -4.43 -3.50 11.82
CA LEU A 37 -4.62 -2.48 10.79
C LEU A 37 -3.71 -2.72 9.58
N MET A 38 -2.43 -3.05 9.79
CA MET A 38 -1.50 -3.34 8.70
C MET A 38 -1.83 -4.65 7.99
N ALA A 39 -2.28 -5.69 8.69
CA ALA A 39 -2.73 -6.93 8.07
C ALA A 39 -4.00 -6.71 7.24
N GLY A 40 -4.97 -5.96 7.77
CA GLY A 40 -6.16 -5.55 7.03
C GLY A 40 -5.81 -4.74 5.79
N SER A 41 -4.91 -3.76 5.93
CA SER A 41 -4.40 -2.98 4.80
C SER A 41 -3.80 -3.87 3.71
N LEU A 42 -2.97 -4.86 4.07
CA LEU A 42 -2.38 -5.77 3.11
C LEU A 42 -3.45 -6.61 2.39
N ILE A 43 -4.42 -7.16 3.11
CA ILE A 43 -5.50 -7.98 2.52
C ILE A 43 -6.33 -7.14 1.54
N VAL A 44 -6.82 -5.98 1.98
CA VAL A 44 -7.64 -5.09 1.15
C VAL A 44 -6.84 -4.56 -0.03
N GLY A 45 -5.57 -4.21 0.18
CA GLY A 45 -4.65 -3.76 -0.86
C GLY A 45 -4.36 -4.83 -1.90
N LEU A 46 -4.16 -6.09 -1.49
CA LEU A 46 -3.99 -7.22 -2.41
C LEU A 46 -5.23 -7.45 -3.27
N LEU A 47 -6.43 -7.35 -2.68
CA LEU A 47 -7.67 -7.45 -3.44
C LEU A 47 -7.76 -6.32 -4.47
N GLY A 48 -7.55 -5.07 -4.04
CA GLY A 48 -7.54 -3.92 -4.92
C GLY A 48 -6.50 -4.02 -6.05
N PHE A 49 -5.38 -4.70 -5.78
CA PHE A 49 -4.32 -4.92 -6.76
C PHE A 49 -4.65 -6.04 -7.76
N ILE A 50 -5.22 -7.15 -7.30
CA ILE A 50 -5.45 -8.35 -8.13
C ILE A 50 -6.67 -8.21 -9.03
N LEU A 51 -7.76 -7.62 -8.52
CA LEU A 51 -9.00 -7.41 -9.26
C LEU A 51 -8.81 -6.76 -10.66
N PRO A 52 -7.95 -5.73 -10.83
CA PRO A 52 -7.53 -5.22 -12.14
C PRO A 52 -7.13 -6.28 -13.17
N PHE A 53 -6.30 -7.24 -12.75
CA PHE A 53 -5.73 -8.25 -13.61
C PHE A 53 -6.76 -9.34 -13.93
N VAL A 54 -7.56 -9.74 -12.94
CA VAL A 54 -8.66 -10.69 -13.12
C VAL A 54 -9.73 -10.11 -14.03
N ALA A 55 -10.08 -8.85 -13.80
CA ALA A 55 -10.87 -7.95 -14.62
C ALA A 55 -10.63 -8.14 -16.13
N HIS A 56 -9.36 -8.04 -16.50
CA HIS A 56 -8.86 -8.02 -17.87
C HIS A 56 -8.15 -9.32 -18.26
N ALA A 57 -8.41 -10.44 -17.58
CA ALA A 57 -7.68 -11.69 -17.81
C ALA A 57 -7.75 -12.19 -19.26
N ARG A 58 -8.78 -11.78 -20.02
CA ARG A 58 -8.98 -12.12 -21.44
C ARG A 58 -8.42 -11.07 -22.42
N SER A 59 -7.93 -9.94 -21.92
CA SER A 59 -7.27 -8.93 -22.76
C SER A 59 -5.88 -9.45 -23.18
N PRO A 60 -5.35 -9.05 -24.36
CA PRO A 60 -3.99 -9.42 -24.78
C PRO A 60 -2.91 -8.99 -23.79
N THR A 61 -3.21 -7.98 -22.96
CA THR A 61 -2.33 -7.45 -21.92
C THR A 61 -3.11 -7.28 -20.60
N PRO A 62 -3.40 -8.35 -19.86
CA PRO A 62 -4.20 -8.30 -18.64
C PRO A 62 -3.60 -7.33 -17.62
N GLY A 63 -4.36 -6.30 -17.24
CA GLY A 63 -3.94 -5.32 -16.23
C GLY A 63 -2.83 -4.35 -16.68
N ILE A 64 -2.32 -4.44 -17.91
CA ILE A 64 -1.41 -3.42 -18.47
C ILE A 64 -2.28 -2.40 -19.19
N ILE A 65 -2.34 -1.20 -18.61
CA ILE A 65 -2.97 -0.04 -19.25
C ILE A 65 -2.09 0.32 -20.45
N SER A 66 -2.70 0.61 -21.60
CA SER A 66 -1.97 1.13 -22.77
C SER A 66 -1.06 2.28 -22.34
N PHE A 67 0.23 2.17 -22.65
CA PHE A 67 1.21 3.18 -22.30
C PHE A 67 0.81 4.50 -22.98
N SER A 68 0.41 5.47 -22.18
CA SER A 68 0.06 6.80 -22.67
C SER A 68 1.33 7.51 -23.15
N SER A 69 1.20 8.40 -24.13
CA SER A 69 2.31 9.21 -24.62
C SER A 69 2.88 10.15 -23.54
N ASP A 70 2.10 10.46 -22.50
CA ASP A 70 2.54 11.25 -21.34
C ASP A 70 3.17 10.42 -20.20
N GLY A 71 3.26 9.09 -20.36
CA GLY A 71 3.93 8.17 -19.43
C GLY A 71 3.20 7.94 -18.10
N LYS A 72 2.07 8.60 -17.83
CA LYS A 72 1.37 8.52 -16.54
C LYS A 72 0.78 7.15 -16.26
N ASN A 73 0.23 6.49 -17.28
CA ASN A 73 -0.27 5.12 -17.16
C ASN A 73 0.85 4.16 -16.74
N THR A 74 2.02 4.30 -17.38
CA THR A 74 3.23 3.53 -17.07
C THR A 74 3.67 3.78 -15.62
N ALA A 75 3.75 5.05 -15.22
CA ALA A 75 4.18 5.43 -13.88
C ALA A 75 3.24 4.85 -12.81
N HIS A 76 1.92 5.00 -12.98
CA HIS A 76 0.93 4.47 -12.04
C HIS A 76 1.07 2.95 -11.85
N PHE A 77 1.19 2.24 -12.97
CA PHE A 77 1.35 0.80 -12.98
C PHE A 77 2.64 0.37 -12.27
N VAL A 78 3.80 0.89 -12.68
CA VAL A 78 5.11 0.52 -12.12
C VAL A 78 5.21 0.85 -10.64
N ILE A 79 4.77 2.05 -10.24
CA ILE A 79 4.73 2.45 -8.83
C ILE A 79 3.82 1.51 -8.04
N GLY A 80 2.65 1.15 -8.58
CA GLY A 80 1.74 0.18 -7.98
C GLY A 80 2.38 -1.19 -7.72
N ILE A 81 3.14 -1.73 -8.69
CA ILE A 81 3.89 -2.99 -8.52
C ILE A 81 4.92 -2.86 -7.39
N ILE A 82 5.74 -1.80 -7.40
CA ILE A 82 6.78 -1.57 -6.39
C ILE A 82 6.16 -1.49 -5.00
N ILE A 83 5.08 -0.71 -4.86
CA ILE A 83 4.35 -0.58 -3.61
C ILE A 83 3.87 -1.94 -3.12
N MET A 84 3.23 -2.74 -3.97
CA MET A 84 2.67 -4.03 -3.56
C MET A 84 3.76 -5.02 -3.13
N CYS A 85 4.86 -5.12 -3.89
CA CYS A 85 6.00 -5.96 -3.53
C CYS A 85 6.57 -5.60 -2.15
N LEU A 86 6.77 -4.29 -1.91
CA LEU A 86 7.30 -3.81 -0.63
C LEU A 86 6.28 -3.97 0.52
N HIS A 87 4.98 -3.82 0.24
CA HIS A 87 3.93 -4.01 1.23
C HIS A 87 3.84 -5.47 1.71
N ILE A 88 4.09 -6.43 0.82
CA ILE A 88 4.21 -7.86 1.14
C ILE A 88 5.54 -8.16 1.86
N ALA A 89 6.64 -7.55 1.43
CA ALA A 89 7.95 -7.77 2.03
C ALA A 89 8.04 -7.24 3.47
N ASN A 90 7.35 -6.13 3.78
CA ASN A 90 7.45 -5.49 5.09
C ASN A 90 7.01 -6.36 6.29
N PRO A 91 5.89 -7.11 6.26
CA PRO A 91 5.54 -8.05 7.32
C PRO A 91 6.49 -9.26 7.37
N ILE A 92 7.08 -9.68 6.24
CA ILE A 92 8.12 -10.72 6.24
C ILE A 92 9.34 -10.22 7.02
N ILE A 93 9.78 -8.99 6.78
CA ILE A 93 10.85 -8.34 7.57
C ILE A 93 10.45 -8.26 9.05
N ALA A 94 9.17 -7.98 9.35
CA ALA A 94 8.66 -7.91 10.72
C ALA A 94 8.74 -9.25 11.47
N VAL A 95 8.74 -10.40 10.78
CA VAL A 95 8.96 -11.72 11.41
C VAL A 95 10.38 -11.81 11.98
N PHE A 96 11.37 -11.20 11.32
CA PHE A 96 12.76 -11.15 11.77
C PHE A 96 13.04 -10.02 12.78
N ARG A 97 11.98 -9.48 13.41
CA ARG A 97 12.09 -8.42 14.41
C ARG A 97 12.96 -8.87 15.59
N CYS A 98 14.05 -8.15 15.81
CA CYS A 98 14.94 -8.35 16.94
C CYS A 98 14.34 -7.86 18.29
N ASN A 99 14.96 -8.30 19.39
CA ASN A 99 14.59 -7.92 20.75
C ASN A 99 14.51 -6.38 20.90
N PRO A 100 13.50 -5.82 21.58
CA PRO A 100 13.37 -4.37 21.79
C PRO A 100 14.61 -3.67 22.37
N LYS A 101 15.42 -4.36 23.18
CA LYS A 101 16.67 -3.84 23.77
C LYS A 101 17.94 -4.30 23.05
N GLY A 102 17.81 -4.98 21.91
CA GLY A 102 18.95 -5.51 21.17
C GLY A 102 19.71 -4.43 20.39
N GLU A 103 21.03 -4.57 20.29
CA GLU A 103 21.91 -3.61 19.61
C GLU A 103 21.55 -3.39 18.13
N LYS A 104 21.04 -4.42 17.45
CA LYS A 104 20.61 -4.36 16.04
C LYS A 104 19.19 -3.81 15.85
N ARG A 105 18.52 -3.32 16.91
CA ARG A 105 17.14 -2.81 16.85
C ARG A 105 16.97 -1.59 15.97
N TRP A 106 18.00 -0.75 15.90
CA TRP A 106 17.97 0.43 15.04
C TRP A 106 17.93 0.06 13.56
N ILE A 107 18.65 -0.99 13.13
CA ILE A 107 18.64 -1.48 11.73
C ILE A 107 17.25 -1.96 11.36
N PHE A 108 16.64 -2.77 12.23
CA PHE A 108 15.27 -3.23 12.03
C PHE A 108 14.30 -2.04 11.90
N ASN A 109 14.34 -1.08 12.83
CA ASN A 109 13.46 0.08 12.80
C ASN A 109 13.69 0.94 11.53
N LEU A 110 14.94 1.14 11.12
CA LEU A 110 15.30 1.87 9.90
C LEU A 110 14.70 1.21 8.67
N SER A 111 14.96 -0.09 8.48
CA SER A 111 14.47 -0.82 7.30
C SER A 111 12.95 -0.96 7.30
N HIS A 112 12.35 -1.46 8.39
CA HIS A 112 10.92 -1.76 8.45
C HIS A 112 10.04 -0.51 8.50
N ALA A 113 10.37 0.47 9.34
CA ALA A 113 9.52 1.63 9.56
C ALA A 113 9.86 2.79 8.63
N HIS A 114 11.13 3.17 8.55
CA HIS A 114 11.49 4.42 7.86
C HIS A 114 11.68 4.25 6.35
N ILE A 115 12.49 3.28 5.94
CA ILE A 115 12.79 3.06 4.51
C ILE A 115 11.59 2.42 3.80
N ILE A 116 10.96 1.42 4.42
CA ILE A 116 9.84 0.70 3.77
C ILE A 116 8.51 1.31 4.20
N GLY A 117 8.19 1.32 5.49
CA GLY A 117 6.88 1.75 5.99
C GLY A 117 6.45 3.16 5.53
N TYR A 118 7.22 4.19 5.88
CA TYR A 118 6.87 5.57 5.54
C TYR A 118 7.03 5.90 4.05
N ALA A 119 8.05 5.35 3.38
CA ALA A 119 8.20 5.55 1.94
C ALA A 119 7.02 4.94 1.17
N LEU A 120 6.55 3.75 1.56
CA LEU A 120 5.35 3.16 0.98
C LEU A 120 4.11 4.03 1.19
N LEU A 121 3.95 4.60 2.39
CA LEU A 121 2.80 5.47 2.66
C LEU A 121 2.81 6.69 1.73
N VAL A 122 3.96 7.36 1.58
CA VAL A 122 4.10 8.50 0.66
C VAL A 122 3.86 8.09 -0.80
N LEU A 123 4.51 7.02 -1.26
CA LEU A 123 4.34 6.52 -2.62
C LEU A 123 2.89 6.10 -2.89
N SER A 124 2.19 5.53 -1.91
CA SER A 124 0.78 5.15 -2.05
C SER A 124 -0.11 6.36 -2.28
N PHE A 125 0.13 7.48 -1.60
CA PHE A 125 -0.66 8.70 -1.78
C PHE A 125 -0.42 9.29 -3.18
N ILE A 126 0.83 9.32 -3.62
CA ILE A 126 1.19 9.75 -4.98
C ILE A 126 0.51 8.85 -6.01
N ASN A 127 0.54 7.54 -5.81
CA ASN A 127 -0.01 6.59 -6.77
C ASN A 127 -1.54 6.62 -6.83
N ILE A 128 -2.21 6.86 -5.69
CA ILE A 128 -3.66 7.08 -5.63
C ILE A 128 -4.03 8.38 -6.36
N ALA A 129 -3.30 9.47 -6.13
CA ALA A 129 -3.54 10.73 -6.83
C ALA A 129 -3.37 10.58 -8.34
N LEU A 130 -2.34 9.83 -8.77
CA LEU A 130 -2.13 9.53 -10.18
C LEU A 130 -3.27 8.66 -10.75
N GLY A 131 -3.68 7.62 -10.04
CA GLY A 131 -4.84 6.80 -10.42
C GLY A 131 -6.13 7.61 -10.54
N ALA A 132 -6.36 8.56 -9.63
CA ALA A 132 -7.48 9.48 -9.68
C ALA A 132 -7.44 10.44 -10.87
N HIS A 133 -6.25 10.94 -11.23
CA HIS A 133 -6.09 11.76 -12.42
C HIS A 133 -6.35 10.99 -13.71
N LEU A 134 -5.94 9.71 -13.78
CA LEU A 134 -6.19 8.85 -14.93
C LEU A 134 -7.67 8.52 -15.09
N LEU A 135 -8.38 8.39 -13.96
CA LEU A 135 -9.83 8.21 -13.90
C LEU A 135 -10.61 9.35 -14.53
N ASP A 136 -10.30 10.57 -14.11
CA ASP A 136 -10.96 11.80 -14.57
C ASP A 136 -10.79 12.01 -16.09
N ARG A 137 -9.73 11.45 -16.67
CA ARG A 137 -9.37 11.56 -18.08
C ARG A 137 -9.90 10.40 -18.95
N GLY A 138 -10.43 9.33 -18.36
CA GLY A 138 -10.91 8.13 -19.08
C GLY A 138 -12.40 8.19 -19.42
N SER A 139 -12.82 7.58 -20.54
CA SER A 139 -14.24 7.39 -20.86
C SER A 139 -14.92 6.42 -19.87
N PHE A 140 -16.22 6.60 -19.63
CA PHE A 140 -17.01 5.89 -18.61
C PHE A 140 -16.93 4.35 -18.65
N GLU A 141 -16.60 3.72 -19.79
CA GLU A 141 -16.38 2.27 -19.89
C GLU A 141 -15.09 1.79 -19.21
N ILE A 142 -14.08 2.66 -19.12
CA ILE A 142 -12.80 2.41 -18.43
C ILE A 142 -12.89 2.83 -16.96
N ALA A 143 -13.81 3.74 -16.61
CA ALA A 143 -14.04 4.20 -15.24
C ALA A 143 -14.46 3.07 -14.28
N GLY A 144 -15.19 2.06 -14.77
CA GLY A 144 -15.56 0.87 -13.98
C GLY A 144 -14.35 0.08 -13.47
N PHE A 145 -13.26 0.06 -14.23
CA PHE A 145 -11.98 -0.47 -13.76
C PHE A 145 -11.52 0.34 -12.57
N TYR A 146 -11.32 1.63 -12.76
CA TYR A 146 -10.64 2.43 -11.75
C TYR A 146 -11.49 2.85 -10.53
N ILE A 147 -12.83 2.78 -10.58
CA ILE A 147 -13.71 3.00 -9.40
C ILE A 147 -13.41 1.95 -8.32
N VAL A 148 -12.97 0.74 -8.70
CA VAL A 148 -12.45 -0.27 -7.77
C VAL A 148 -11.03 0.09 -7.27
N PHE A 149 -10.26 0.90 -8.01
CA PHE A 149 -8.82 1.19 -7.83
C PHE A 149 -8.44 2.42 -6.99
N ILE A 150 -9.34 3.36 -6.72
CA ILE A 150 -9.12 4.38 -5.65
C ILE A 150 -9.42 3.72 -4.33
#